data_AF-A0A179D2L4-F1
#
_entry.id   AF-A0A179D2L4-F1
#
_cell.length_a   1.000
_cell.length_b   1.000
_cell.length_c   1.000
_cell.angle_alpha   90.00
_cell.angle_beta   90.00
_cell.angle_gamma   90.00
#
_symmetry.space_group_name_H-M   'P 1'
#
loop_
_entity.id
_entity.type
_entity.pdbx_description
1 polymer ?
#
loop_
_entity_poly.entity_id
_entity_poly.type
_entity_poly.pdbx_seq_one_letter_code
_entity_poly.pdbx_strand_id
1 'polypeptide(L)'
;MKFTQTGGQSLIVGFPESARGLAAFFEPEENRRLFEEVSANAQILEKLSKGDYQVLVPFEASHAKIFLLKGETGRRLIWGSANLTERALGGRQWEILEVFDEEENPSKFALFEKVLRHLKKSSRPLFPKDFLQKKKKLPEALLVKDKETLEFFADRIGEVKTLLVEAHLKDSLEEMEKKIKEKEENVREQRKLLEVFRVITKRTESGAILISPREVYAKKEALFRVLKRTVQETREFEDDRPRFQWREEGLFRNGEPLGRELPLERLQTVFQGLNEFLSSYSELTGEERASRIAFEAVLYAFMSPFLWLIRKEASLLGEEYLAEVPIFLYIAGAAGSGKTFLLRAISRLLGNHGLHYHYTPKAKFPAGKINSRGIYLLLTNGNLFPVLVDEVKRQYFTTTSERSYEGVQFIKEMANTFSGPHACFLATGNEKDFHAPPEVMRRIYYLPLSVPFPQRVKREYRLEEDLFRDFVFRLERRFRQKEIFFPEDFLKPAREIFLEYFEELDLDRPRWFTEERLVDLYYRERARRAWFTFYHAHQELFAKTIKIDGREYFDITRAFLEHSRPDKDSLVNYLPSGVVVETKGVVLLDAQRFKNFLDLEDEKKGFRWWKRLTQRLSSG
;
A
#
# COMPACT_ATOMS: atom_id res chain seq x y z
N MET A 1 -27.82 44.60 -4.61
CA MET A 1 -26.94 45.80 -4.66
C MET A 1 -26.19 45.79 -5.98
N LYS A 2 -26.33 46.84 -6.79
CA LYS A 2 -25.51 47.03 -8.00
C LYS A 2 -24.15 47.58 -7.53
N PHE A 3 -23.11 46.76 -7.59
CA PHE A 3 -21.73 47.21 -7.32
C PHE A 3 -21.14 47.72 -8.64
N THR A 4 -20.89 49.03 -8.71
CA THR A 4 -20.12 49.70 -9.75
C THR A 4 -18.64 49.29 -9.61
N GLN A 5 -18.13 48.54 -10.60
CA GLN A 5 -16.76 48.02 -10.62
C GLN A 5 -15.78 49.08 -11.14
N THR A 6 -15.13 49.81 -10.23
CA THR A 6 -13.98 50.68 -10.54
C THR A 6 -12.80 50.32 -9.63
N GLY A 7 -12.10 49.23 -9.98
CA GLY A 7 -10.87 48.80 -9.29
C GLY A 7 -10.57 47.33 -9.55
N GLY A 8 -9.33 47.02 -9.94
CA GLY A 8 -8.89 45.63 -10.17
C GLY A 8 -9.08 44.76 -8.92
N GLN A 9 -9.72 43.61 -9.08
CA GLN A 9 -9.93 42.63 -8.02
C GLN A 9 -8.76 41.64 -8.02
N SER A 10 -7.99 41.58 -6.94
CA SER A 10 -6.95 40.55 -6.77
C SER A 10 -7.46 39.44 -5.86
N LEU A 11 -7.50 38.21 -6.35
CA LEU A 11 -7.70 37.01 -5.57
C LEU A 11 -6.33 36.37 -5.28
N ILE A 12 -6.04 36.14 -4.00
CA ILE A 12 -4.86 35.37 -3.59
C ILE A 12 -5.39 34.00 -3.16
N VAL A 13 -4.95 32.95 -3.84
CA VAL A 13 -5.33 31.57 -3.55
C VAL A 13 -4.18 30.93 -2.78
N GLY A 14 -4.37 30.77 -1.48
CA GLY A 14 -3.48 29.95 -0.65
C GLY A 14 -3.73 28.47 -0.89
N PHE A 15 -2.67 27.66 -0.89
CA PHE A 15 -2.80 26.21 -0.87
C PHE A 15 -2.82 25.72 0.59
N PRO A 16 -3.53 24.61 0.87
CA PRO A 16 -3.49 23.97 2.19
C PRO A 16 -2.06 23.57 2.58
N GLU A 17 -1.81 23.44 3.89
CA GLU A 17 -0.49 23.12 4.48
C GLU A 17 0.21 21.89 3.89
N SER A 18 -0.54 20.98 3.27
CA SER A 18 -0.05 19.80 2.57
C SER A 18 0.75 20.13 1.29
N ALA A 19 0.60 21.33 0.72
CA ALA A 19 1.27 21.77 -0.50
C ALA A 19 2.24 22.94 -0.20
N ARG A 20 3.38 22.64 0.46
CA ARG A 20 4.46 23.61 0.62
C ARG A 20 5.22 23.84 -0.69
N GLY A 21 5.41 25.11 -1.06
CA GLY A 21 6.38 25.54 -2.08
C GLY A 21 6.07 25.09 -3.52
N LEU A 22 7.10 25.04 -4.37
CA LEU A 22 7.06 24.66 -5.80
C LEU A 22 6.22 23.40 -6.11
N ALA A 23 5.91 22.54 -5.13
CA ALA A 23 5.00 21.41 -5.23
C ALA A 23 3.60 21.77 -5.76
N ALA A 24 3.04 22.94 -5.41
CA ALA A 24 1.73 23.39 -5.91
C ALA A 24 1.70 23.62 -7.44
N PHE A 25 2.87 23.74 -8.08
CA PHE A 25 2.96 23.79 -9.55
C PHE A 25 2.87 22.41 -10.21
N PHE A 26 3.14 21.37 -9.44
CA PHE A 26 3.27 19.99 -9.91
C PHE A 26 2.09 19.13 -9.48
N GLU A 27 0.95 19.74 -9.09
CA GLU A 27 -0.35 19.07 -9.07
C GLU A 27 -1.03 19.25 -10.44
N PRO A 28 -0.78 18.35 -11.42
CA PRO A 28 -1.25 18.53 -12.79
C PRO A 28 -2.76 18.42 -12.94
N GLU A 29 -3.47 17.70 -12.06
CA GLU A 29 -4.92 17.46 -12.23
C GLU A 29 -5.78 18.63 -11.74
N GLU A 30 -5.52 19.20 -10.56
CA GLU A 30 -6.30 20.34 -10.05
C GLU A 30 -6.01 21.63 -10.83
N ASN A 31 -4.74 21.89 -11.13
CA ASN A 31 -4.36 23.01 -11.98
C ASN A 31 -4.93 22.85 -13.40
N ARG A 32 -4.98 21.64 -13.95
CA ARG A 32 -5.59 21.40 -15.26
C ARG A 32 -7.08 21.71 -15.25
N ARG A 33 -7.84 21.23 -14.26
CA ARG A 33 -9.27 21.54 -14.14
C ARG A 33 -9.52 23.04 -14.05
N LEU A 34 -8.78 23.74 -13.18
CA LEU A 34 -8.92 25.19 -13.03
C LEU A 34 -8.58 25.96 -14.32
N PHE A 35 -7.55 25.54 -15.04
CA PHE A 35 -7.21 26.15 -16.33
C PHE A 35 -8.25 25.81 -17.42
N GLU A 36 -8.82 24.60 -17.44
CA GLU A 36 -9.90 24.21 -18.34
C GLU A 36 -11.17 25.03 -18.08
N GLU A 37 -11.56 25.21 -16.81
CA GLU A 37 -12.70 26.03 -16.39
C GLU A 37 -12.52 27.51 -16.76
N VAL A 38 -11.34 28.08 -16.51
CA VAL A 38 -11.03 29.47 -16.89
C VAL A 38 -10.98 29.62 -18.41
N SER A 39 -10.46 28.63 -19.14
CA SER A 39 -10.46 28.65 -20.61
C SER A 39 -11.87 28.53 -21.20
N ALA A 40 -12.76 27.78 -20.53
CA ALA A 40 -14.15 27.63 -20.93
C ALA A 40 -14.99 28.89 -20.64
N ASN A 41 -14.58 29.73 -19.68
CA ASN A 41 -15.28 30.95 -19.31
C ASN A 41 -14.64 32.20 -19.93
N ALA A 42 -15.13 32.60 -21.12
CA ALA A 42 -14.61 33.73 -21.88
C ALA A 42 -14.60 35.07 -21.10
N GLN A 43 -15.58 35.29 -20.21
CA GLN A 43 -15.66 36.51 -19.41
C GLN A 43 -14.56 36.57 -18.34
N ILE A 44 -14.31 35.46 -17.64
CA ILE A 44 -13.23 35.37 -16.65
C ILE A 44 -11.88 35.51 -17.33
N LEU A 45 -11.69 34.84 -18.47
CA LEU A 45 -10.45 34.92 -19.24
C LEU A 45 -10.17 36.36 -19.69
N GLU A 46 -11.17 37.07 -20.21
CA GLU A 46 -11.01 38.47 -20.62
C GLU A 46 -10.62 39.39 -19.45
N LYS A 47 -11.25 39.22 -18.29
CA LYS A 47 -10.93 40.00 -17.08
C LYS A 47 -9.53 39.68 -16.55
N LEU A 48 -9.08 38.43 -16.62
CA LEU A 48 -7.70 38.05 -16.29
C LEU A 48 -6.70 38.64 -17.29
N SER A 49 -7.02 38.62 -18.60
CA SER A 49 -6.15 39.16 -19.66
C SER A 49 -5.97 40.67 -19.57
N LYS A 50 -7.02 41.41 -19.17
CA LYS A 50 -6.95 42.87 -18.93
C LYS A 50 -6.28 43.23 -17.60
N GLY A 51 -6.04 42.24 -16.74
CA GLY A 51 -5.51 42.46 -15.38
C GLY A 51 -6.56 42.98 -14.40
N ASP A 52 -7.83 43.01 -14.80
CA ASP A 52 -8.96 43.32 -13.92
C ASP A 52 -9.06 42.29 -12.80
N TYR A 53 -8.75 41.03 -13.13
CA TYR A 53 -8.55 39.94 -12.18
C TYR A 53 -7.10 39.51 -12.12
N GLN A 54 -6.63 39.21 -10.92
CA GLN A 54 -5.35 38.54 -10.70
C GLN A 54 -5.56 37.36 -9.76
N VAL A 55 -5.08 36.18 -10.16
CA VAL A 55 -5.00 35.00 -9.28
C VAL A 55 -3.55 34.81 -8.90
N LEU A 56 -3.26 34.98 -7.62
CA LEU A 56 -1.91 34.92 -7.07
C LEU A 56 -1.74 33.67 -6.21
N VAL A 57 -0.59 33.03 -6.31
CA VAL A 57 -0.17 31.89 -5.49
C VAL A 57 0.94 32.33 -4.54
N PRO A 58 0.74 32.26 -3.22
CA PRO A 58 1.79 32.56 -2.25
C PRO A 58 2.83 31.43 -2.18
N PHE A 59 4.08 31.78 -1.88
CA PHE A 59 5.16 30.82 -1.64
C PHE A 59 5.06 30.17 -0.25
N GLU A 60 4.31 30.79 0.65
CA GLU A 60 4.05 30.33 2.01
C GLU A 60 2.63 29.72 2.09
N ALA A 61 2.49 28.64 2.86
CA ALA A 61 1.18 28.03 3.09
C ALA A 61 0.32 28.97 3.97
N SER A 62 -0.96 29.10 3.61
CA SER A 62 -1.91 29.93 4.35
C SER A 62 -3.30 29.31 4.29
N HIS A 63 -3.82 28.93 5.45
CA HIS A 63 -5.21 28.50 5.62
C HIS A 63 -6.18 29.68 5.82
N ALA A 64 -5.69 30.92 5.77
CA ALA A 64 -6.49 32.10 6.05
C ALA A 64 -7.42 32.46 4.88
N LYS A 65 -8.72 32.60 5.15
CA LYS A 65 -9.70 33.15 4.21
C LYS A 65 -9.98 34.60 4.60
N ILE A 66 -9.42 35.53 3.84
CA ILE A 66 -9.47 36.97 4.12
C ILE A 66 -10.00 37.68 2.87
N PHE A 67 -11.03 38.49 3.04
CA PHE A 67 -11.59 39.33 1.98
C PHE A 67 -11.50 40.80 2.39
N LEU A 68 -10.78 41.58 1.58
CA LEU A 68 -10.71 43.02 1.72
C LEU A 68 -11.51 43.66 0.59
N LEU A 69 -12.63 44.27 0.93
CA LEU A 69 -13.56 44.85 -0.03
C LEU A 69 -13.43 46.37 0.00
N LYS A 70 -13.46 47.00 -1.18
CA LYS A 70 -13.49 48.45 -1.35
C LYS A 70 -14.67 48.81 -2.24
N GLY A 71 -15.56 49.65 -1.74
CA GLY A 71 -16.70 50.20 -2.47
C GLY A 71 -16.74 51.72 -2.39
N GLU A 72 -17.78 52.32 -2.96
CA GLU A 72 -18.01 53.78 -2.93
C GLU A 72 -18.26 54.28 -1.49
N THR A 73 -18.87 53.44 -0.65
CA THR A 73 -19.29 53.79 0.71
C THR A 73 -18.24 53.46 1.78
N GLY A 74 -17.06 52.96 1.42
CA GLY A 74 -16.01 52.62 2.38
C GLY A 74 -15.29 51.30 2.09
N ARG A 75 -14.50 50.85 3.09
CA ARG A 75 -13.72 49.62 3.04
C ARG A 75 -14.14 48.65 4.14
N ARG A 76 -14.19 47.35 3.80
CA ARG A 76 -14.67 46.27 4.68
C ARG A 76 -13.69 45.11 4.72
N LEU A 77 -13.46 44.57 5.90
CA LEU A 77 -12.73 43.33 6.13
C LEU A 77 -13.71 42.21 6.49
N ILE A 78 -13.63 41.08 5.79
CA ILE A 78 -14.35 39.85 6.13
C ILE A 78 -13.31 38.75 6.32
N TRP A 79 -13.38 38.01 7.42
CA TRP A 79 -12.47 36.90 7.69
C TRP A 79 -13.15 35.80 8.52
N GLY A 80 -12.69 34.55 8.39
CA GLY A 80 -13.29 33.38 9.05
C GLY A 80 -13.04 32.07 8.30
N SER A 81 -13.78 31.01 8.64
CA SER A 81 -13.65 29.69 7.97
C SER A 81 -14.52 29.57 6.72
N ALA A 82 -15.30 30.59 6.37
CA ALA A 82 -16.34 30.49 5.35
C ALA A 82 -15.83 30.05 3.98
N ASN A 83 -16.36 28.93 3.51
CA ASN A 83 -16.16 28.52 2.12
C ASN A 83 -17.19 29.24 1.25
N LEU A 84 -16.78 29.87 0.15
CA LEU A 84 -17.70 30.53 -0.79
C LEU A 84 -18.34 29.52 -1.77
N THR A 85 -18.85 28.40 -1.25
CA THR A 85 -19.54 27.39 -2.06
C THR A 85 -21.01 27.75 -2.26
N GLU A 86 -21.66 27.21 -3.30
CA GLU A 86 -23.11 27.37 -3.48
C GLU A 86 -23.92 26.86 -2.28
N ARG A 87 -23.44 25.82 -1.58
CA ARG A 87 -24.08 25.28 -0.38
C ARG A 87 -24.01 26.26 0.80
N ALA A 88 -22.86 26.92 0.98
CA ALA A 88 -22.66 27.94 2.00
C ALA A 88 -23.47 29.22 1.71
N LEU A 89 -23.47 29.67 0.44
CA LEU A 89 -24.24 30.86 0.03
C LEU A 89 -25.75 30.60 -0.03
N GLY A 90 -26.18 29.35 -0.21
CA GLY A 90 -27.58 28.92 -0.28
C GLY A 90 -28.22 28.59 1.08
N GLY A 91 -27.54 28.86 2.20
CA GLY A 91 -28.09 28.69 3.55
C GLY A 91 -28.21 27.23 4.03
N ARG A 92 -27.59 26.27 3.34
CA ARG A 92 -27.62 24.84 3.70
C ARG A 92 -26.42 24.41 4.55
N GLN A 93 -25.46 25.31 4.76
CA GLN A 93 -24.29 25.11 5.59
C GLN A 93 -24.08 26.36 6.43
N TRP A 94 -23.91 26.17 7.73
CA TRP A 94 -23.61 27.25 8.66
C TRP A 94 -22.13 27.63 8.51
N GLU A 95 -21.86 28.90 8.23
CA GLU A 95 -20.51 29.45 8.14
C GLU A 95 -20.36 30.59 9.16
N ILE A 96 -19.22 30.63 9.83
CA ILE A 96 -18.92 31.67 10.81
C ILE A 96 -17.99 32.70 10.16
N LEU A 97 -18.42 33.95 10.20
CA LEU A 97 -17.72 35.09 9.63
C LEU A 97 -17.67 36.23 10.64
N GLU A 98 -16.51 36.88 10.68
CA GLU A 98 -16.35 38.19 11.30
C GLU A 98 -16.27 39.25 10.21
N VAL A 99 -17.03 40.33 10.38
CA VAL A 99 -17.13 41.45 9.43
C VAL A 99 -16.92 42.75 10.20
N PHE A 100 -16.01 43.59 9.70
CA PHE A 100 -15.79 44.94 10.25
C PHE A 100 -15.62 45.94 9.11
N ASP A 101 -16.19 47.12 9.28
CA ASP A 101 -15.88 48.27 8.43
C ASP A 101 -14.65 49.00 8.96
N GLU A 102 -13.86 49.60 8.06
CA GLU A 102 -12.60 50.27 8.44
C GLU A 102 -12.81 51.35 9.51
N GLU A 103 -13.93 52.07 9.43
CA GLU A 103 -14.29 53.13 10.39
C GLU A 103 -14.48 52.59 11.82
N GLU A 104 -14.94 51.35 11.95
CA GLU A 104 -15.19 50.72 13.25
C GLU A 104 -13.89 50.26 13.93
N ASN A 105 -12.90 49.82 13.14
CA ASN A 105 -11.61 49.39 13.67
C ASN A 105 -10.45 49.60 12.68
N PRO A 106 -9.96 50.85 12.56
CA PRO A 106 -8.90 51.20 11.61
C PRO A 106 -7.61 50.42 11.85
N SER A 107 -7.27 50.14 13.12
CA SER A 107 -6.04 49.42 13.49
C SER A 107 -6.09 47.95 13.06
N LYS A 108 -7.22 47.25 13.25
CA LYS A 108 -7.41 45.87 12.77
C LYS A 108 -7.38 45.84 11.24
N PHE A 109 -8.02 46.80 10.58
CA PHE A 109 -7.99 46.92 9.12
C PHE A 109 -6.56 47.08 8.59
N ALA A 110 -5.77 48.00 9.18
CA ALA A 110 -4.37 48.22 8.80
C ALA A 110 -3.48 46.98 8.99
N LEU A 111 -3.73 46.18 10.03
CA LEU A 111 -3.02 44.92 10.26
C LEU A 111 -3.27 43.91 9.13
N PHE A 112 -4.53 43.67 8.78
CA PHE A 112 -4.88 42.73 7.71
C PHE A 112 -4.43 43.21 6.33
N GLU A 113 -4.44 44.53 6.10
CA GLU A 113 -3.85 45.08 4.89
C GLU A 113 -2.34 44.85 4.82
N LYS A 114 -1.62 44.91 5.94
CA LYS A 114 -0.19 44.56 6.02
C LYS A 114 0.03 43.07 5.72
N VAL A 115 -0.80 42.19 6.27
CA VAL A 115 -0.78 40.74 5.98
C VAL A 115 -1.00 40.48 4.50
N LEU A 116 -2.04 41.07 3.90
CA LEU A 116 -2.33 40.90 2.47
C LEU A 116 -1.22 41.48 1.59
N ARG A 117 -0.63 42.63 1.95
CA ARG A 117 0.53 43.18 1.23
C ARG A 117 1.74 42.25 1.30
N HIS A 118 1.98 41.64 2.46
CA HIS A 118 3.04 40.65 2.62
C HIS A 118 2.78 39.43 1.73
N LEU A 119 1.59 38.83 1.82
CA LEU A 119 1.19 37.70 0.99
C LEU A 119 1.29 38.02 -0.51
N LYS A 120 0.82 39.19 -0.97
CA LYS A 120 0.98 39.60 -2.38
C LYS A 120 2.45 39.71 -2.80
N LYS A 121 3.33 40.25 -1.95
CA LYS A 121 4.77 40.34 -2.22
C LYS A 121 5.43 38.96 -2.25
N SER A 122 4.99 38.04 -1.41
CA SER A 122 5.40 36.63 -1.40
C SER A 122 4.52 35.76 -2.29
N SER A 123 3.90 36.33 -3.34
CA SER A 123 3.08 35.59 -4.30
C SER A 123 3.49 35.85 -5.76
N ARG A 124 3.01 34.98 -6.64
CA ARG A 124 3.20 35.04 -8.09
C ARG A 124 1.87 34.83 -8.84
N PRO A 125 1.69 35.34 -10.06
CA PRO A 125 0.53 35.02 -10.88
C PRO A 125 0.44 33.53 -11.21
N LEU A 126 -0.75 32.93 -11.02
CA LEU A 126 -1.04 31.56 -11.42
C LEU A 126 -1.08 31.41 -12.95
N PHE A 127 -1.79 32.34 -13.62
CA PHE A 127 -1.94 32.34 -15.07
C PHE A 127 -0.81 33.15 -15.74
N PRO A 128 0.03 32.53 -16.60
CA PRO A 128 1.07 33.25 -17.33
C PRO A 128 0.49 34.29 -18.31
N LYS A 129 1.18 35.42 -18.49
CA LYS A 129 0.76 36.46 -19.44
C LYS A 129 0.58 35.92 -20.87
N ASP A 130 1.44 35.00 -21.32
CA ASP A 130 1.35 34.42 -22.66
C ASP A 130 0.11 33.54 -22.86
N PHE A 131 -0.35 32.87 -21.81
CA PHE A 131 -1.60 32.10 -21.82
C PHE A 131 -2.80 33.04 -21.96
N LEU A 132 -2.82 34.11 -21.17
CA LEU A 132 -3.88 35.11 -21.16
C LEU A 132 -3.95 35.94 -22.47
N GLN A 133 -2.81 36.24 -23.07
CA GLN A 133 -2.75 37.03 -24.32
C GLN A 133 -3.11 36.22 -25.56
N LYS A 134 -2.71 34.94 -25.62
CA LYS A 134 -2.94 34.10 -26.80
C LYS A 134 -4.30 33.39 -26.81
N LYS A 135 -5.11 33.54 -25.75
CA LYS A 135 -6.44 32.91 -25.56
C LYS A 135 -6.49 31.44 -26.03
N LYS A 136 -5.42 30.69 -25.78
CA LYS A 136 -5.28 29.32 -26.30
C LYS A 136 -6.10 28.35 -25.45
N LYS A 137 -6.69 27.32 -26.08
CA LYS A 137 -6.95 26.06 -25.37
C LYS A 137 -5.62 25.60 -24.75
N LEU A 138 -5.68 25.01 -23.55
CA LEU A 138 -4.50 24.50 -22.81
C LEU A 138 -3.42 24.08 -23.80
N PRO A 139 -2.22 24.69 -23.81
CA PRO A 139 -1.18 24.13 -24.64
C PRO A 139 -0.98 22.69 -24.15
N GLU A 140 -0.90 21.73 -25.07
CA GLU A 140 -0.52 20.36 -24.70
C GLU A 140 0.79 20.34 -23.87
N ALA A 141 1.52 21.46 -23.87
CA ALA A 141 2.72 21.84 -23.11
C ALA A 141 2.62 21.92 -21.56
N LEU A 142 1.50 21.56 -20.92
CA LEU A 142 1.51 21.23 -19.47
C LEU A 142 1.75 19.73 -19.22
N LEU A 143 1.68 18.92 -20.28
CA LEU A 143 2.28 17.58 -20.32
C LEU A 143 3.68 17.73 -20.90
N VAL A 144 4.73 17.54 -20.10
CA VAL A 144 6.12 17.54 -20.57
C VAL A 144 6.26 16.51 -21.71
N LYS A 145 6.25 16.98 -22.96
CA LYS A 145 6.31 16.12 -24.14
C LYS A 145 7.41 16.48 -25.15
N ASP A 146 8.03 17.65 -25.06
CA ASP A 146 9.03 18.07 -26.05
C ASP A 146 10.14 19.00 -25.51
N LYS A 147 11.13 19.21 -26.37
CA LYS A 147 12.37 19.95 -26.14
C LYS A 147 12.14 21.47 -25.97
N GLU A 148 11.09 22.00 -26.61
CA GLU A 148 10.72 23.42 -26.62
C GLU A 148 10.08 23.84 -25.28
N THR A 149 9.29 22.97 -24.66
CA THR A 149 8.70 23.22 -23.34
C THR A 149 9.77 23.35 -22.25
N LEU A 150 10.88 22.60 -22.36
CA LEU A 150 11.98 22.65 -21.39
C LEU A 150 12.93 23.83 -21.58
N GLU A 151 13.05 24.37 -22.79
CA GLU A 151 13.72 25.66 -23.04
C GLU A 151 12.96 26.80 -22.37
N PHE A 152 11.63 26.77 -22.42
CA PHE A 152 10.76 27.70 -21.68
C PHE A 152 10.87 27.56 -20.14
N PHE A 153 11.02 26.34 -19.61
CA PHE A 153 11.26 26.12 -18.17
C PHE A 153 12.69 26.49 -17.72
N ALA A 154 13.70 26.27 -18.56
CA ALA A 154 15.09 26.59 -18.26
C ALA A 154 15.34 28.11 -18.24
N ASP A 155 14.73 28.85 -19.16
CA ASP A 155 14.75 30.32 -19.15
C ASP A 155 14.12 30.90 -17.87
N ARG A 156 13.09 30.24 -17.33
CA ARG A 156 12.44 30.65 -16.07
C ARG A 156 13.24 30.34 -14.80
N ILE A 157 14.03 29.27 -14.77
CA ILE A 157 14.98 29.03 -13.67
C ILE A 157 16.11 30.08 -13.70
N GLY A 158 16.39 30.62 -14.90
CA GLY A 158 17.09 31.88 -15.15
C GLY A 158 16.72 33.02 -14.21
N GLU A 159 15.43 33.30 -14.11
CA GLU A 159 14.85 34.43 -13.37
C GLU A 159 14.75 34.17 -11.86
N VAL A 160 14.78 32.91 -11.44
CA VAL A 160 14.73 32.50 -10.01
C VAL A 160 16.05 32.82 -9.27
N LYS A 161 17.11 33.18 -10.00
CA LYS A 161 18.45 33.46 -9.47
C LYS A 161 18.53 34.71 -8.57
N THR A 162 17.54 35.60 -8.59
CA THR A 162 17.64 36.92 -7.93
C THR A 162 17.06 37.01 -6.53
N LEU A 163 16.33 36.01 -6.01
CA LEU A 163 15.55 36.17 -4.77
C LEU A 163 15.52 34.99 -3.79
N LEU A 164 16.21 33.87 -4.05
CA LEU A 164 16.33 32.77 -3.07
C LEU A 164 17.53 33.00 -2.15
N VAL A 165 17.26 33.49 -0.94
CA VAL A 165 18.24 33.53 0.16
C VAL A 165 18.65 32.09 0.49
N GLU A 166 19.96 31.82 0.49
CA GLU A 166 20.60 30.51 0.65
C GLU A 166 20.18 29.71 1.91
N ALA A 167 19.51 30.34 2.88
CA ALA A 167 19.19 29.74 4.17
C ALA A 167 18.01 28.75 4.14
N HIS A 168 16.97 28.94 3.32
CA HIS A 168 15.73 28.12 3.39
C HIS A 168 15.76 26.80 2.63
N LEU A 169 16.73 26.59 1.73
CA LEU A 169 16.89 25.35 0.97
C LEU A 169 17.44 24.20 1.82
N LYS A 170 18.32 24.52 2.78
CA LYS A 170 18.94 23.54 3.68
C LYS A 170 17.91 22.91 4.61
N ASP A 171 17.16 23.76 5.32
CA ASP A 171 16.15 23.32 6.27
C ASP A 171 15.04 22.52 5.57
N SER A 172 14.62 22.94 4.38
CA SER A 172 13.60 22.23 3.60
C SER A 172 14.04 20.85 3.11
N LEU A 173 15.31 20.68 2.73
CA LEU A 173 15.85 19.39 2.29
C LEU A 173 16.06 18.43 3.47
N GLU A 174 16.57 18.93 4.58
CA GLU A 174 16.74 18.15 5.81
C GLU A 174 15.38 17.77 6.41
N GLU A 175 14.39 18.67 6.40
CA GLU A 175 13.02 18.38 6.85
C GLU A 175 12.30 17.41 5.90
N MET A 176 12.51 17.49 4.58
CA MET A 176 11.98 16.49 3.63
C MET A 176 12.63 15.11 3.80
N GLU A 177 13.96 15.04 3.95
CA GLU A 177 14.65 13.77 4.21
C GLU A 177 14.22 13.16 5.56
N LYS A 178 13.91 14.01 6.54
CA LYS A 178 13.34 13.62 7.83
C LYS A 178 11.90 13.13 7.71
N LYS A 179 11.01 13.84 6.99
CA LYS A 179 9.63 13.42 6.72
C LYS A 179 9.53 12.13 5.92
N ILE A 180 10.44 11.93 4.96
CA ILE A 180 10.57 10.65 4.22
C ILE A 180 10.98 9.51 5.18
N LYS A 181 11.79 9.78 6.20
CA LYS A 181 12.13 8.82 7.26
C LYS A 181 10.98 8.60 8.26
N GLU A 182 10.16 9.61 8.50
CA GLU A 182 9.05 9.61 9.47
C GLU A 182 7.72 9.06 8.92
N LYS A 183 7.71 8.55 7.68
CA LYS A 183 6.60 7.78 7.05
C LYS A 183 5.25 8.50 6.98
N GLU A 184 5.24 9.81 6.76
CA GLU A 184 4.00 10.56 6.51
C GLU A 184 3.37 10.22 5.14
N GLU A 185 2.06 10.46 5.04
CA GLU A 185 1.14 10.09 3.96
C GLU A 185 1.37 10.87 2.65
N ASN A 186 2.61 10.95 2.13
CA ASN A 186 2.88 11.35 0.75
C ASN A 186 4.31 11.02 0.23
N VAL A 187 4.88 9.89 0.66
CA VAL A 187 6.27 9.47 0.33
C VAL A 187 6.59 9.48 -1.17
N ARG A 188 5.60 9.20 -2.02
CA ARG A 188 5.74 9.14 -3.48
C ARG A 188 6.03 10.51 -4.10
N GLU A 189 5.42 11.59 -3.62
CA GLU A 189 5.64 12.94 -4.16
C GLU A 189 6.91 13.56 -3.60
N GLN A 190 7.17 13.34 -2.32
CA GLN A 190 8.38 13.82 -1.64
C GLN A 190 9.66 13.20 -2.22
N ARG A 191 9.66 11.90 -2.56
CA ARG A 191 10.80 11.26 -3.24
C ARG A 191 11.02 11.79 -4.66
N LYS A 192 9.95 12.10 -5.41
CA LYS A 192 10.06 12.72 -6.76
C LYS A 192 10.70 14.10 -6.69
N LEU A 193 10.25 14.92 -5.74
CA LEU A 193 10.80 16.25 -5.49
C LEU A 193 12.28 16.17 -5.12
N LEU A 194 12.66 15.24 -4.26
CA LEU A 194 14.05 15.04 -3.85
C LEU A 194 14.97 14.67 -5.03
N GLU A 195 14.52 13.82 -5.97
CA GLU A 195 15.31 13.48 -7.17
C GLU A 195 15.50 14.69 -8.08
N VAL A 196 14.48 15.53 -8.26
CA VAL A 196 14.61 16.78 -9.01
C VAL A 196 15.57 17.74 -8.31
N PHE A 197 15.44 17.92 -6.99
CA PHE A 197 16.34 18.75 -6.18
C PHE A 197 17.80 18.30 -6.28
N ARG A 198 18.08 16.99 -6.27
CA ARG A 198 19.44 16.45 -6.44
C ARG A 198 20.07 16.81 -7.79
N VAL A 199 19.27 16.96 -8.84
CA VAL A 199 19.78 17.36 -10.16
C VAL A 199 20.09 18.85 -10.19
N ILE A 200 19.22 19.68 -9.62
CA ILE A 200 19.30 21.15 -9.70
C ILE A 200 20.04 21.81 -8.54
N THR A 201 20.60 21.05 -7.59
CA THR A 201 21.42 21.57 -6.49
C THR A 201 22.85 21.03 -6.55
N LYS A 202 23.79 21.76 -5.93
CA LYS A 202 25.16 21.33 -5.66
C LYS A 202 25.46 21.52 -4.18
N ARG A 203 26.20 20.57 -3.59
CA ARG A 203 26.63 20.66 -2.19
C ARG A 203 27.83 21.60 -2.05
N THR A 204 27.81 22.42 -1.01
CA THR A 204 28.87 23.31 -0.53
C THR A 204 29.08 23.09 0.97
N GLU A 205 30.14 23.65 1.54
CA GLU A 205 30.44 23.58 2.98
C GLU A 205 29.32 24.17 3.85
N SER A 206 28.52 25.10 3.29
CA SER A 206 27.36 25.73 3.95
C SER A 206 26.02 25.02 3.73
N GLY A 207 25.92 24.04 2.83
CA GLY A 207 24.67 23.32 2.54
C GLY A 207 24.49 22.90 1.08
N ALA A 208 23.25 22.95 0.57
CA ALA A 208 22.95 22.71 -0.84
C ALA A 208 22.48 24.02 -1.50
N ILE A 209 23.18 24.45 -2.55
CA ILE A 209 22.83 25.64 -3.32
C ILE A 209 22.29 25.24 -4.70
N LEU A 210 21.34 26.00 -5.23
CA LEU A 210 20.84 25.80 -6.59
C LEU A 210 21.97 26.02 -7.59
N ILE A 211 22.06 25.13 -8.57
CA ILE A 211 22.99 25.31 -9.69
C ILE A 211 22.48 26.44 -10.59
N SER A 212 23.41 27.10 -11.27
CA SER A 212 23.07 28.22 -12.14
C SER A 212 22.17 27.78 -13.31
N PRO A 213 21.41 28.70 -13.91
CA PRO A 213 20.55 28.42 -15.07
C PRO A 213 21.30 27.73 -16.23
N ARG A 214 22.55 28.12 -16.47
CA ARG A 214 23.44 27.48 -17.45
C ARG A 214 23.78 26.03 -17.07
N GLU A 215 24.02 25.75 -15.80
CA GLU A 215 24.27 24.40 -15.28
C GLU A 215 23.00 23.53 -15.30
N VAL A 216 21.81 24.11 -15.06
CA VAL A 216 20.53 23.40 -15.23
C VAL A 216 20.33 23.00 -16.68
N TYR A 217 20.58 23.92 -17.62
CA TYR A 217 20.51 23.64 -19.05
C TYR A 217 21.52 22.55 -19.48
N ALA A 218 22.73 22.57 -18.91
CA ALA A 218 23.72 21.51 -19.13
C ALA A 218 23.27 20.14 -18.58
N LYS A 219 22.48 20.13 -17.49
CA LYS A 219 21.91 18.91 -16.89
C LYS A 219 20.53 18.52 -17.46
N LYS A 220 20.08 19.15 -18.55
CA LYS A 220 18.75 18.90 -19.15
C LYS A 220 18.45 17.42 -19.39
N GLU A 221 19.41 16.63 -19.87
CA GLU A 221 19.22 15.18 -20.12
C GLU A 221 19.04 14.34 -18.84
N ALA A 222 19.61 14.78 -17.71
CA ALA A 222 19.36 14.16 -16.42
C ALA A 222 17.98 14.53 -15.88
N LEU A 223 17.58 15.80 -16.02
CA LEU A 223 16.24 16.29 -15.68
C LEU A 223 15.17 15.59 -16.54
N PHE A 224 15.41 15.46 -17.85
CA PHE A 224 14.59 14.71 -18.79
C PHE A 224 14.46 13.24 -18.40
N ARG A 225 15.51 12.58 -17.90
CA ARG A 225 15.42 11.18 -17.44
C ARG A 225 14.55 11.01 -16.19
N VAL A 226 14.65 11.92 -15.22
CA VAL A 226 13.83 11.92 -14.00
C VAL A 226 12.36 12.21 -14.33
N LEU A 227 12.12 13.19 -15.22
CA LEU A 227 10.77 13.59 -15.64
C LEU A 227 10.12 12.58 -16.62
N LYS A 228 10.86 12.02 -17.59
CA LYS A 228 10.33 11.01 -18.54
C LYS A 228 10.01 9.67 -17.90
N ARG A 229 10.81 9.19 -16.93
CA ARG A 229 10.45 8.01 -16.13
C ARG A 229 9.04 8.16 -15.55
N THR A 230 8.71 9.34 -15.06
CA THR A 230 7.45 9.59 -14.38
C THR A 230 6.23 9.60 -15.31
N VAL A 231 6.38 10.02 -16.58
CA VAL A 231 5.27 10.22 -17.55
C VAL A 231 5.13 9.08 -18.59
N GLN A 232 6.21 8.43 -19.03
CA GLN A 232 6.10 7.28 -19.94
C GLN A 232 5.59 6.02 -19.19
N GLU A 233 6.04 5.79 -17.96
CA GLU A 233 5.73 4.57 -17.22
C GLU A 233 4.31 4.56 -16.59
N THR A 234 3.63 5.71 -16.53
CA THR A 234 2.20 5.81 -16.16
C THR A 234 1.26 5.62 -17.35
N ARG A 235 1.74 5.75 -18.59
CA ARG A 235 0.95 5.50 -19.81
C ARG A 235 1.09 4.08 -20.36
N GLU A 236 2.11 3.33 -19.93
CA GLU A 236 2.41 1.98 -20.46
C GLU A 236 1.87 0.82 -19.62
N PHE A 237 1.35 1.06 -18.41
CA PHE A 237 0.85 0.00 -17.54
C PHE A 237 -0.67 0.07 -17.40
N GLU A 238 -1.37 -0.74 -18.19
CA GLU A 238 -2.81 -0.94 -18.08
C GLU A 238 -3.11 -2.04 -17.05
N ASP A 239 -4.04 -1.74 -16.14
CA ASP A 239 -4.54 -2.69 -15.14
C ASP A 239 -5.74 -3.44 -15.74
N ASP A 240 -5.47 -4.61 -16.34
CA ASP A 240 -6.47 -5.45 -16.97
C ASP A 240 -7.30 -6.29 -15.98
N ARG A 241 -7.08 -6.13 -14.67
CA ARG A 241 -7.83 -6.87 -13.64
C ARG A 241 -9.27 -6.35 -13.56
N PRO A 242 -10.23 -7.18 -13.11
CA PRO A 242 -11.54 -6.69 -12.70
C PRO A 242 -11.38 -5.54 -11.70
N ARG A 243 -12.17 -4.48 -11.86
CA ARG A 243 -12.11 -3.32 -10.99
C ARG A 243 -13.05 -3.50 -9.81
N PHE A 244 -12.51 -3.91 -8.67
CA PHE A 244 -13.23 -4.02 -7.41
C PHE A 244 -13.11 -2.72 -6.61
N GLN A 245 -14.23 -2.21 -6.12
CA GLN A 245 -14.32 -0.97 -5.34
C GLN A 245 -15.28 -1.16 -4.18
N TRP A 246 -14.87 -0.75 -2.98
CA TRP A 246 -15.77 -0.73 -1.83
C TRP A 246 -16.54 0.59 -1.77
N ARG A 247 -17.82 0.50 -1.41
CA ARG A 247 -18.72 1.62 -1.10
C ARG A 247 -19.49 1.29 0.18
N GLU A 248 -20.28 2.24 0.70
CA GLU A 248 -21.05 2.01 1.93
C GLU A 248 -22.01 0.81 1.82
N GLU A 249 -22.49 0.53 0.61
CA GLU A 249 -23.45 -0.54 0.35
C GLU A 249 -22.81 -1.94 0.20
N GLY A 250 -21.49 -2.01 -0.04
CA GLY A 250 -20.76 -3.26 -0.27
C GLY A 250 -19.64 -3.17 -1.30
N LEU A 251 -19.25 -4.31 -1.86
CA LEU A 251 -18.23 -4.46 -2.89
C LEU A 251 -18.86 -4.39 -4.29
N PHE A 252 -18.28 -3.54 -5.13
CA PHE A 252 -18.73 -3.30 -6.50
C PHE A 252 -17.69 -3.75 -7.51
N ARG A 253 -18.15 -4.32 -8.64
CA ARG A 253 -17.33 -4.61 -9.82
C ARG A 253 -17.78 -3.72 -10.96
N ASN A 254 -16.87 -2.90 -11.49
CA ASN A 254 -17.16 -1.99 -12.62
C ASN A 254 -18.40 -1.10 -12.42
N GLY A 255 -18.72 -0.75 -11.16
CA GLY A 255 -19.87 0.09 -10.81
C GLY A 255 -21.15 -0.67 -10.43
N GLU A 256 -21.20 -1.99 -10.58
CA GLU A 256 -22.33 -2.84 -10.19
C GLU A 256 -22.05 -3.60 -8.89
N PRO A 257 -23.06 -3.82 -8.00
CA PRO A 257 -22.89 -4.67 -6.83
C PRO A 257 -22.40 -6.07 -7.21
N LEU A 258 -21.31 -6.52 -6.57
CA LEU A 258 -20.73 -7.83 -6.86
C LEU A 258 -21.49 -8.94 -6.16
N GLY A 259 -21.83 -8.73 -4.89
CA GLY A 259 -22.55 -9.67 -4.03
C GLY A 259 -23.90 -10.07 -4.63
N ARG A 260 -24.14 -11.39 -4.72
CA ARG A 260 -25.40 -11.94 -5.22
C ARG A 260 -25.69 -13.28 -4.56
N GLU A 261 -26.83 -13.36 -3.88
CA GLU A 261 -27.35 -14.62 -3.36
C GLU A 261 -27.67 -15.62 -4.48
N LEU A 262 -27.28 -16.88 -4.31
CA LEU A 262 -27.57 -17.96 -5.24
C LEU A 262 -28.74 -18.83 -4.77
N PRO A 263 -29.63 -19.24 -5.68
CA PRO A 263 -30.56 -20.32 -5.41
C PRO A 263 -29.82 -21.63 -5.11
N LEU A 264 -30.41 -22.46 -4.24
CA LEU A 264 -29.81 -23.71 -3.75
C LEU A 264 -29.30 -24.63 -4.88
N GLU A 265 -30.09 -24.82 -5.94
CA GLU A 265 -29.71 -25.65 -7.10
C GLU A 265 -28.44 -25.13 -7.80
N ARG A 266 -28.31 -23.80 -7.90
CA ARG A 266 -27.15 -23.16 -8.51
C ARG A 266 -25.95 -23.25 -7.59
N LEU A 267 -26.14 -23.02 -6.29
CA LEU A 267 -25.13 -23.19 -5.26
C LEU A 267 -24.54 -24.60 -5.27
N GLN A 268 -25.39 -25.63 -5.33
CA GLN A 268 -24.96 -27.04 -5.43
C GLN A 268 -24.05 -27.26 -6.63
N THR A 269 -24.44 -26.75 -7.81
CA THR A 269 -23.67 -26.92 -9.06
C THR A 269 -22.28 -26.27 -8.96
N VAL A 270 -22.20 -25.03 -8.48
CA VAL A 270 -20.91 -24.30 -8.42
C VAL A 270 -20.02 -24.83 -7.30
N PHE A 271 -20.62 -25.26 -6.19
CA PHE A 271 -19.91 -25.86 -5.07
C PHE A 271 -19.32 -27.23 -5.45
N GLN A 272 -20.06 -28.05 -6.19
CA GLN A 272 -19.54 -29.33 -6.71
C GLN A 272 -18.27 -29.12 -7.54
N GLY A 273 -18.24 -28.10 -8.41
CA GLY A 273 -17.05 -27.77 -9.20
C GLY A 273 -15.83 -27.41 -8.35
N LEU A 274 -16.03 -26.67 -7.26
CA LEU A 274 -14.98 -26.39 -6.28
C LEU A 274 -14.54 -27.65 -5.54
N ASN A 275 -15.49 -28.47 -5.09
CA ASN A 275 -15.20 -29.71 -4.35
C ASN A 275 -14.37 -30.70 -5.19
N GLU A 276 -14.73 -30.89 -6.46
CA GLU A 276 -13.96 -31.73 -7.39
C GLU A 276 -12.54 -31.18 -7.60
N PHE A 277 -12.41 -29.86 -7.77
CA PHE A 277 -11.11 -29.22 -7.92
C PHE A 277 -10.22 -29.40 -6.69
N LEU A 278 -10.74 -29.15 -5.48
CA LEU A 278 -9.97 -29.28 -4.24
C LEU A 278 -9.62 -30.74 -3.94
N SER A 279 -10.56 -31.67 -4.12
CA SER A 279 -10.33 -33.10 -3.90
C SER A 279 -9.27 -33.67 -4.85
N SER A 280 -9.15 -33.11 -6.06
CA SER A 280 -8.13 -33.54 -7.01
C SER A 280 -6.69 -33.38 -6.52
N TYR A 281 -6.42 -32.41 -5.62
CA TYR A 281 -5.08 -32.27 -5.07
C TYR A 281 -4.66 -33.51 -4.28
N SER A 282 -5.53 -34.03 -3.42
CA SER A 282 -5.28 -35.29 -2.69
C SER A 282 -5.21 -36.49 -3.62
N GLU A 283 -6.08 -36.57 -4.62
CA GLU A 283 -6.09 -37.68 -5.59
C GLU A 283 -4.78 -37.73 -6.39
N LEU A 284 -4.26 -36.58 -6.80
CA LEU A 284 -3.04 -36.47 -7.60
C LEU A 284 -1.77 -36.65 -6.77
N THR A 285 -1.75 -36.12 -5.55
CA THR A 285 -0.54 -36.13 -4.70
C THR A 285 -0.44 -37.33 -3.78
N GLY A 286 -1.57 -38.01 -3.51
CA GLY A 286 -1.71 -38.97 -2.43
C GLY A 286 -1.74 -38.33 -1.03
N GLU A 287 -1.66 -37.00 -0.92
CA GLU A 287 -1.63 -36.29 0.37
C GLU A 287 -2.86 -35.40 0.56
N GLU A 288 -3.71 -35.71 1.55
CA GLU A 288 -4.83 -34.85 1.96
C GLU A 288 -4.41 -33.41 2.32
N ARG A 289 -3.15 -33.25 2.72
CA ARG A 289 -2.54 -31.97 3.03
C ARG A 289 -2.58 -31.01 1.83
N ALA A 290 -2.34 -31.49 0.62
CA ALA A 290 -2.30 -30.64 -0.57
C ALA A 290 -3.66 -29.98 -0.81
N SER A 291 -4.75 -30.72 -0.61
CA SER A 291 -6.14 -30.27 -0.73
C SER A 291 -6.49 -29.20 0.30
N ARG A 292 -6.06 -29.39 1.56
CA ARG A 292 -6.25 -28.41 2.65
C ARG A 292 -5.51 -27.10 2.34
N ILE A 293 -4.28 -27.17 1.85
CA ILE A 293 -3.50 -25.99 1.46
C ILE A 293 -4.15 -25.26 0.27
N ALA A 294 -4.67 -26.01 -0.71
CA ALA A 294 -5.40 -25.42 -1.83
C ALA A 294 -6.67 -24.71 -1.36
N PHE A 295 -7.42 -25.30 -0.43
CA PHE A 295 -8.61 -24.68 0.16
C PHE A 295 -8.27 -23.40 0.93
N GLU A 296 -7.23 -23.44 1.76
CA GLU A 296 -6.77 -22.26 2.52
C GLU A 296 -6.40 -21.08 1.60
N ALA A 297 -5.77 -21.35 0.45
CA ALA A 297 -5.47 -20.33 -0.54
C ALA A 297 -6.73 -19.76 -1.19
N VAL A 298 -7.77 -20.58 -1.41
CA VAL A 298 -9.08 -20.12 -1.89
C VAL A 298 -9.75 -19.22 -0.86
N LEU A 299 -9.75 -19.60 0.42
CA LEU A 299 -10.27 -18.76 1.51
C LEU A 299 -9.58 -17.41 1.59
N TYR A 300 -8.24 -17.40 1.55
CA TYR A 300 -7.48 -16.15 1.52
C TYR A 300 -7.85 -15.30 0.30
N ALA A 301 -7.95 -15.90 -0.89
CA ALA A 301 -8.32 -15.18 -2.09
C ALA A 301 -9.73 -14.56 -1.99
N PHE A 302 -10.69 -15.29 -1.45
CA PHE A 302 -12.06 -14.82 -1.24
C PHE A 302 -12.12 -13.67 -0.23
N MET A 303 -11.34 -13.75 0.85
CA MET A 303 -11.23 -12.68 1.85
C MET A 303 -10.41 -11.48 1.38
N SER A 304 -9.54 -11.64 0.38
CA SER A 304 -8.55 -10.63 0.00
C SER A 304 -9.08 -9.23 -0.32
N PRO A 305 -10.28 -9.05 -0.95
CA PRO A 305 -10.83 -7.71 -1.19
C PRO A 305 -11.33 -7.00 0.08
N PHE A 306 -11.46 -7.74 1.19
CA PHE A 306 -12.01 -7.28 2.47
C PHE A 306 -10.97 -7.21 3.58
N LEU A 307 -9.77 -7.78 3.41
CA LEU A 307 -8.74 -7.78 4.47
C LEU A 307 -8.37 -6.36 4.92
N TRP A 308 -8.45 -5.36 4.06
CA TRP A 308 -8.23 -3.97 4.45
C TRP A 308 -9.27 -3.46 5.47
N LEU A 309 -10.51 -3.97 5.47
CA LEU A 309 -11.53 -3.65 6.49
C LEU A 309 -11.11 -4.20 7.85
N ILE A 310 -10.69 -5.47 7.90
CA ILE A 310 -10.19 -6.10 9.14
C ILE A 310 -8.92 -5.38 9.62
N ARG A 311 -8.04 -4.97 8.70
CA ARG A 311 -6.84 -4.18 9.02
C ARG A 311 -7.17 -2.79 9.55
N LYS A 312 -8.21 -2.13 9.01
CA LYS A 312 -8.69 -0.86 9.53
C LYS A 312 -9.13 -1.01 10.98
N GLU A 313 -9.86 -2.06 11.32
CA GLU A 313 -10.24 -2.36 12.71
C GLU A 313 -9.01 -2.71 13.58
N ALA A 314 -8.12 -3.56 13.08
CA ALA A 314 -6.88 -3.91 13.76
C ALA A 314 -6.01 -2.68 14.06
N SER A 315 -5.96 -1.69 13.15
CA SER A 315 -5.22 -0.45 13.36
C SER A 315 -5.70 0.37 14.56
N LEU A 316 -6.99 0.23 14.93
CA LEU A 316 -7.56 0.87 16.11
C LEU A 316 -7.12 0.16 17.41
N LEU A 317 -6.73 -1.12 17.33
CA LEU A 317 -6.24 -1.91 18.45
C LEU A 317 -4.72 -1.73 18.68
N GLY A 318 -3.96 -1.42 17.61
CA GLY A 318 -2.52 -1.14 17.66
C GLY A 318 -1.79 -1.56 16.38
N GLU A 319 -0.62 -0.97 16.10
CA GLU A 319 0.17 -1.30 14.91
C GLU A 319 0.65 -2.77 14.89
N GLU A 320 0.80 -3.39 16.06
CA GLU A 320 1.18 -4.79 16.21
C GLU A 320 0.14 -5.75 15.62
N TYR A 321 -1.15 -5.41 15.69
CA TYR A 321 -2.27 -6.21 15.15
C TYR A 321 -2.35 -6.14 13.62
N LEU A 322 -1.74 -5.13 12.99
CA LEU A 322 -1.65 -5.06 11.53
C LEU A 322 -0.79 -6.17 10.94
N ALA A 323 0.17 -6.70 11.70
CA ALA A 323 0.97 -7.83 11.23
C ALA A 323 0.16 -9.14 11.19
N GLU A 324 -0.85 -9.29 12.05
CA GLU A 324 -1.69 -10.49 12.15
C GLU A 324 -2.61 -10.69 10.94
N VAL A 325 -2.89 -9.62 10.20
CA VAL A 325 -3.66 -9.64 8.95
C VAL A 325 -2.74 -9.39 7.75
N PRO A 326 -2.01 -10.43 7.29
CA PRO A 326 -1.04 -10.31 6.21
C PRO A 326 -1.72 -9.89 4.90
N ILE A 327 -1.09 -8.97 4.18
CA ILE A 327 -1.49 -8.56 2.82
C ILE A 327 -0.78 -9.39 1.74
N PHE A 328 0.21 -10.19 2.14
CA PHE A 328 1.02 -11.03 1.27
C PHE A 328 0.68 -12.49 1.53
N LEU A 329 0.19 -13.22 0.52
CA LEU A 329 0.15 -14.68 0.51
C LEU A 329 1.27 -15.20 -0.38
N TYR A 330 2.10 -16.10 0.13
CA TYR A 330 3.13 -16.77 -0.63
C TYR A 330 2.93 -18.29 -0.61
N ILE A 331 2.63 -18.85 -1.77
CA ILE A 331 2.48 -20.30 -1.97
C ILE A 331 3.79 -20.83 -2.58
N ALA A 332 4.57 -21.59 -1.83
CA ALA A 332 5.85 -22.11 -2.31
C ALA A 332 5.89 -23.63 -2.31
N GLY A 333 6.72 -24.18 -3.18
CA GLY A 333 7.02 -25.60 -3.23
C GLY A 333 7.67 -26.02 -4.54
N ALA A 334 7.95 -27.31 -4.69
CA ALA A 334 8.66 -27.83 -5.87
C ALA A 334 7.91 -27.55 -7.19
N ALA A 335 8.65 -27.45 -8.30
CA ALA A 335 8.05 -27.35 -9.63
C ALA A 335 7.09 -28.53 -9.87
N GLY A 336 5.95 -28.26 -10.52
CA GLY A 336 4.93 -29.29 -10.78
C GLY A 336 3.96 -29.59 -9.62
N SER A 337 4.05 -28.90 -8.48
CA SER A 337 3.14 -29.09 -7.33
C SER A 337 1.75 -28.46 -7.47
N GLY A 338 1.38 -28.02 -8.67
CA GLY A 338 0.06 -27.42 -8.90
C GLY A 338 -0.10 -25.96 -8.53
N LYS A 339 0.94 -25.23 -8.08
CA LYS A 339 0.83 -23.79 -7.72
C LYS A 339 0.20 -22.91 -8.81
N THR A 340 0.72 -22.98 -10.03
CA THR A 340 0.14 -22.23 -11.18
C THR A 340 -1.28 -22.71 -11.50
N PHE A 341 -1.56 -24.00 -11.30
CA PHE A 341 -2.90 -24.57 -11.48
C PHE A 341 -3.88 -24.00 -10.44
N LEU A 342 -3.47 -23.87 -9.18
CA LEU A 342 -4.19 -23.19 -8.11
C LEU A 342 -4.42 -21.71 -8.41
N LEU A 343 -3.38 -20.99 -8.83
CA LEU A 343 -3.47 -19.56 -9.12
C LEU A 343 -4.46 -19.28 -10.27
N ARG A 344 -4.48 -20.13 -11.31
CA ARG A 344 -5.46 -20.05 -12.39
C ARG A 344 -6.89 -20.36 -11.91
N ALA A 345 -7.05 -21.34 -11.02
CA ALA A 345 -8.35 -21.67 -10.43
C ALA A 345 -8.90 -20.50 -9.59
N ILE A 346 -8.08 -19.92 -8.71
CA ILE A 346 -8.41 -18.71 -7.94
C ILE A 346 -8.81 -17.58 -8.88
N SER A 347 -8.02 -17.33 -9.93
CA SER A 347 -8.34 -16.29 -10.91
C SER A 347 -9.70 -16.49 -11.59
N ARG A 348 -10.09 -17.74 -11.91
CA ARG A 348 -11.43 -18.05 -12.45
C ARG A 348 -12.53 -17.82 -11.42
N LEU A 349 -12.36 -18.30 -10.19
CA LEU A 349 -13.34 -18.11 -9.10
C LEU A 349 -13.58 -16.64 -8.79
N LEU A 350 -12.57 -15.78 -8.95
CA LEU A 350 -12.71 -14.33 -8.74
C LEU A 350 -13.20 -13.56 -9.99
N GLY A 351 -13.50 -14.25 -11.10
CA GLY A 351 -14.02 -13.61 -12.30
C GLY A 351 -12.97 -12.97 -13.23
N ASN A 352 -11.70 -13.36 -13.10
CA ASN A 352 -10.57 -12.89 -13.93
C ASN A 352 -10.12 -13.92 -14.99
N HIS A 353 -11.00 -14.84 -15.35
CA HIS A 353 -10.83 -15.78 -16.49
C HIS A 353 -9.52 -16.60 -16.50
N GLY A 354 -8.90 -16.83 -15.33
CA GLY A 354 -7.65 -17.60 -15.24
C GLY A 354 -6.38 -16.78 -15.48
N LEU A 355 -6.50 -15.47 -15.70
CA LEU A 355 -5.39 -14.55 -15.90
C LEU A 355 -4.61 -14.29 -14.60
N HIS A 356 -3.30 -14.18 -14.73
CA HIS A 356 -2.35 -13.82 -13.67
C HIS A 356 -1.10 -13.27 -14.35
N TYR A 357 -0.25 -12.57 -13.60
CA TYR A 357 1.02 -12.07 -14.11
C TYR A 357 2.15 -13.07 -13.87
N HIS A 358 3.17 -13.05 -14.71
CA HIS A 358 4.45 -13.71 -14.46
C HIS A 358 5.48 -12.69 -13.98
N TYR A 359 6.13 -12.97 -12.85
CA TYR A 359 7.12 -12.08 -12.27
C TYR A 359 8.39 -12.05 -13.13
N THR A 360 8.75 -10.86 -13.61
CA THR A 360 9.93 -10.63 -14.43
C THR A 360 10.59 -9.33 -13.98
N PRO A 361 11.71 -9.37 -13.23
CA PRO A 361 12.33 -8.17 -12.63
C PRO A 361 12.67 -7.05 -13.63
N LYS A 362 12.99 -7.43 -14.88
CA LYS A 362 13.35 -6.49 -15.96
C LYS A 362 12.21 -6.23 -16.94
N ALA A 363 10.98 -6.67 -16.65
CA ALA A 363 9.84 -6.44 -17.54
C ALA A 363 9.58 -4.94 -17.69
N LYS A 364 9.34 -4.53 -18.93
CA LYS A 364 8.78 -3.23 -19.31
C LYS A 364 7.27 -3.37 -19.57
N PHE A 365 6.58 -4.01 -18.63
CA PHE A 365 5.12 -4.21 -18.65
C PHE A 365 4.49 -4.80 -19.94
N PRO A 366 5.09 -5.79 -20.63
CA PRO A 366 4.36 -6.49 -21.68
C PRO A 366 3.20 -7.31 -21.08
N ALA A 367 2.16 -7.57 -21.88
CA ALA A 367 0.98 -8.32 -21.47
C ALA A 367 1.34 -9.59 -20.67
N GLY A 368 0.72 -9.76 -19.49
CA GLY A 368 0.92 -10.92 -18.63
C GLY A 368 2.27 -10.98 -17.89
N LYS A 369 3.14 -9.95 -17.95
CA LYS A 369 4.37 -9.89 -17.15
C LYS A 369 4.39 -8.66 -16.25
N ILE A 370 4.98 -8.81 -15.06
CA ILE A 370 5.04 -7.73 -14.08
C ILE A 370 6.40 -7.69 -13.36
N ASN A 371 6.85 -6.50 -12.99
CA ASN A 371 8.03 -6.28 -12.14
C ASN A 371 7.62 -5.78 -10.74
N SER A 372 8.58 -5.60 -9.84
CA SER A 372 8.33 -5.18 -8.45
C SER A 372 7.58 -3.86 -8.34
N ARG A 373 7.85 -2.93 -9.25
CA ARG A 373 7.15 -1.64 -9.30
C ARG A 373 5.71 -1.78 -9.80
N GLY A 374 5.46 -2.60 -10.81
CA GLY A 374 4.10 -2.89 -11.27
C GLY A 374 3.24 -3.47 -10.16
N ILE A 375 3.80 -4.41 -9.40
CA ILE A 375 3.14 -4.98 -8.22
C ILE A 375 2.77 -3.86 -7.23
N TYR A 376 3.72 -2.99 -6.89
CA TYR A 376 3.45 -1.85 -6.01
C TYR A 376 2.34 -0.93 -6.55
N LEU A 377 2.34 -0.61 -7.85
CA LEU A 377 1.30 0.22 -8.47
C LEU A 377 -0.08 -0.45 -8.37
N LEU A 378 -0.19 -1.75 -8.63
CA LEU A 378 -1.45 -2.49 -8.52
C LEU A 378 -1.95 -2.62 -7.08
N LEU A 379 -1.05 -2.67 -6.09
CA LEU A 379 -1.41 -2.72 -4.68
C LEU A 379 -1.93 -1.37 -4.15
N THR A 380 -1.54 -0.26 -4.78
CA THR A 380 -1.82 1.11 -4.32
C THR A 380 -2.83 1.88 -5.16
N ASN A 381 -3.30 1.34 -6.28
CA ASN A 381 -4.18 2.07 -7.20
C ASN A 381 -5.66 2.13 -6.76
N GLY A 382 -5.99 1.61 -5.58
CA GLY A 382 -7.35 1.57 -5.02
C GLY A 382 -8.27 0.50 -5.62
N ASN A 383 -7.80 -0.32 -6.56
CA ASN A 383 -8.51 -1.52 -6.99
C ASN A 383 -8.32 -2.61 -5.92
N LEU A 384 -9.42 -3.16 -5.40
CA LEU A 384 -9.41 -4.19 -4.35
C LEU A 384 -9.20 -5.61 -4.87
N PHE A 385 -9.19 -5.81 -6.20
CA PHE A 385 -8.95 -7.12 -6.78
C PHE A 385 -7.52 -7.59 -6.45
N PRO A 386 -7.30 -8.83 -5.96
CA PRO A 386 -5.97 -9.28 -5.57
C PRO A 386 -4.98 -9.29 -6.75
N VAL A 387 -3.73 -8.95 -6.48
CA VAL A 387 -2.63 -9.07 -7.44
C VAL A 387 -2.16 -10.52 -7.47
N LEU A 388 -2.44 -11.24 -8.55
CA LEU A 388 -2.04 -12.64 -8.74
C LEU A 388 -0.75 -12.71 -9.57
N VAL A 389 0.35 -13.20 -8.98
CA VAL A 389 1.64 -13.28 -9.68
C VAL A 389 2.32 -14.63 -9.49
N ASP A 390 2.70 -15.25 -10.60
CA ASP A 390 3.45 -16.49 -10.64
C ASP A 390 4.97 -16.26 -10.75
N GLU A 391 5.73 -17.27 -10.33
CA GLU A 391 7.20 -17.31 -10.37
C GLU A 391 7.91 -16.18 -9.60
N VAL A 392 7.33 -15.73 -8.49
CA VAL A 392 7.95 -14.74 -7.59
C VAL A 392 9.12 -15.39 -6.85
N LYS A 393 10.31 -14.81 -7.05
CA LYS A 393 11.55 -15.31 -6.45
C LYS A 393 11.68 -14.86 -5.00
N ARG A 394 12.34 -15.67 -4.16
CA ARG A 394 12.63 -15.35 -2.75
C ARG A 394 13.23 -13.96 -2.55
N GLN A 395 14.13 -13.53 -3.45
CA GLN A 395 14.81 -12.23 -3.33
C GLN A 395 13.85 -11.04 -3.30
N TYR A 396 12.64 -11.18 -3.85
CA TYR A 396 11.59 -10.14 -3.77
C TYR A 396 11.24 -9.81 -2.31
N PHE A 397 11.25 -10.82 -1.43
CA PHE A 397 10.89 -10.65 -0.01
C PHE A 397 12.11 -10.39 0.89
N THR A 398 13.27 -10.92 0.52
CA THR A 398 14.42 -11.00 1.43
C THR A 398 15.54 -10.01 1.14
N THR A 399 15.54 -9.31 0.01
CA THR A 399 16.63 -8.38 -0.30
C THR A 399 16.70 -7.25 0.73
N THR A 400 17.90 -6.89 1.15
CA THR A 400 18.18 -5.79 2.09
C THR A 400 18.71 -4.54 1.38
N SER A 401 18.98 -4.63 0.08
CA SER A 401 19.31 -3.49 -0.75
C SER A 401 18.18 -2.47 -0.72
N GLU A 402 18.48 -1.17 -0.63
CA GLU A 402 17.52 -0.05 -0.70
C GLU A 402 16.84 0.04 -2.08
N ARG A 403 16.03 -0.96 -2.44
CA ARG A 403 15.21 -0.98 -3.65
C ARG A 403 13.81 -0.54 -3.28
N SER A 404 13.28 0.40 -4.05
CA SER A 404 12.05 1.12 -3.68
C SER A 404 10.77 0.27 -3.64
N TYR A 405 10.78 -0.99 -4.10
CA TYR A 405 9.56 -1.79 -4.31
C TYR A 405 9.72 -3.30 -4.01
N GLU A 406 10.79 -3.70 -3.32
CA GLU A 406 11.03 -5.09 -2.92
C GLU A 406 11.97 -5.14 -1.72
N GLY A 407 11.96 -6.26 -1.00
CA GLY A 407 12.83 -6.51 0.13
C GLY A 407 12.22 -6.26 1.49
N VAL A 408 13.01 -6.50 2.52
CA VAL A 408 12.57 -6.51 3.93
C VAL A 408 11.87 -5.21 4.33
N GLN A 409 12.49 -4.08 4.00
CA GLN A 409 11.95 -2.77 4.35
C GLN A 409 10.64 -2.46 3.61
N PHE A 410 10.55 -2.83 2.33
CA PHE A 410 9.33 -2.67 1.55
C PHE A 410 8.16 -3.48 2.14
N ILE A 411 8.39 -4.76 2.48
CA ILE A 411 7.35 -5.61 3.08
C ILE A 411 6.89 -5.04 4.43
N LYS A 412 7.83 -4.54 5.25
CA LYS A 412 7.51 -3.88 6.53
C LYS A 412 6.70 -2.61 6.35
N GLU A 413 7.11 -1.76 5.41
CA GLU A 413 6.40 -0.53 5.09
C GLU A 413 4.98 -0.84 4.65
N MET A 414 4.81 -1.66 3.61
CA MET A 414 3.49 -2.00 3.08
C MET A 414 2.55 -2.59 4.14
N ALA A 415 3.05 -3.51 4.98
CA ALA A 415 2.24 -4.13 6.02
C ALA A 415 1.92 -3.20 7.20
N ASN A 416 2.66 -2.11 7.41
CA ASN A 416 2.40 -1.17 8.50
C ASN A 416 1.59 0.06 8.02
N THR A 417 1.81 0.51 6.78
CA THR A 417 1.22 1.77 6.29
C THR A 417 -0.18 1.57 5.69
N PHE A 418 -0.56 0.35 5.31
CA PHE A 418 -1.83 0.10 4.63
C PHE A 418 -2.96 -0.15 5.62
N SER A 419 -3.75 0.90 5.88
CA SER A 419 -5.01 0.86 6.63
C SER A 419 -6.22 1.32 5.80
N GLY A 420 -6.00 1.97 4.65
CA GLY A 420 -7.04 2.32 3.67
C GLY A 420 -7.31 1.22 2.63
N PRO A 421 -8.21 1.44 1.65
CA PRO A 421 -8.51 0.46 0.59
C PRO A 421 -7.26 0.07 -0.22
N HIS A 422 -6.88 -1.21 -0.18
CA HIS A 422 -5.72 -1.74 -0.89
C HIS A 422 -5.98 -3.18 -1.38
N ALA A 423 -5.31 -3.59 -2.46
CA ALA A 423 -5.30 -4.99 -2.86
C ALA A 423 -4.38 -5.83 -1.98
N CYS A 424 -4.58 -7.15 -1.97
CA CYS A 424 -3.61 -8.11 -1.46
C CYS A 424 -2.72 -8.66 -2.58
N PHE A 425 -1.54 -9.15 -2.22
CA PHE A 425 -0.61 -9.80 -3.14
C PHE A 425 -0.63 -11.32 -2.93
N LEU A 426 -1.09 -12.08 -3.92
CA LEU A 426 -0.98 -13.55 -3.97
C LEU A 426 0.16 -13.93 -4.92
N ALA A 427 1.18 -14.55 -4.36
CA ALA A 427 2.40 -14.92 -5.05
C ALA A 427 2.63 -16.44 -5.00
N THR A 428 3.08 -17.02 -6.12
CA THR A 428 3.60 -18.39 -6.15
C THR A 428 5.09 -18.39 -6.44
N GLY A 429 5.83 -19.38 -5.91
CA GLY A 429 7.25 -19.52 -6.20
C GLY A 429 7.80 -20.94 -6.00
N ASN A 430 8.98 -21.20 -6.56
CA ASN A 430 9.57 -22.55 -6.63
C ASN A 430 10.49 -22.90 -5.46
N GLU A 431 10.50 -22.09 -4.41
CA GLU A 431 11.26 -22.37 -3.21
C GLU A 431 10.65 -23.58 -2.50
N LYS A 432 11.42 -24.66 -2.34
CA LYS A 432 10.98 -25.82 -1.53
C LYS A 432 10.72 -25.38 -0.09
N ASP A 433 11.57 -24.48 0.40
CA ASP A 433 11.55 -23.93 1.74
C ASP A 433 11.74 -22.42 1.69
N PHE A 434 10.68 -21.66 1.99
CA PHE A 434 10.77 -20.22 2.06
C PHE A 434 11.37 -19.78 3.41
N HIS A 435 12.47 -19.03 3.35
CA HIS A 435 13.13 -18.47 4.52
C HIS A 435 13.27 -16.96 4.37
N ALA A 436 12.73 -16.20 5.33
CA ALA A 436 12.89 -14.77 5.42
C ALA A 436 13.13 -14.34 6.88
N PRO A 437 13.64 -13.12 7.14
CA PRO A 437 13.76 -12.60 8.50
C PRO A 437 12.40 -12.62 9.22
N PRO A 438 12.34 -12.70 10.58
CA PRO A 438 11.10 -12.81 11.33
C PRO A 438 10.15 -11.64 11.06
N GLU A 439 10.73 -10.47 10.82
CA GLU A 439 10.02 -9.25 10.47
C GLU A 439 9.23 -9.39 9.16
N VAL A 440 9.71 -10.20 8.22
CA VAL A 440 9.02 -10.51 6.97
C VAL A 440 8.06 -11.67 7.16
N MET A 441 8.49 -12.73 7.86
CA MET A 441 7.68 -13.93 8.08
C MET A 441 6.36 -13.62 8.78
N ARG A 442 6.35 -12.75 9.79
CA ARG A 442 5.12 -12.33 10.48
C ARG A 442 4.16 -11.49 9.64
N ARG A 443 4.53 -11.13 8.40
CA ARG A 443 3.74 -10.29 7.48
C ARG A 443 3.33 -11.03 6.21
N ILE A 444 3.73 -12.29 6.07
CA ILE A 444 3.43 -13.14 4.92
C ILE A 444 2.65 -14.35 5.41
N TYR A 445 1.48 -14.57 4.81
CA TYR A 445 0.75 -15.82 4.92
C TYR A 445 1.41 -16.87 4.02
N TYR A 446 2.12 -17.83 4.62
CA TYR A 446 2.95 -18.78 3.88
C TYR A 446 2.30 -20.17 3.75
N LEU A 447 2.08 -20.63 2.52
CA LEU A 447 1.47 -21.94 2.25
C LEU A 447 2.45 -22.88 1.51
N PRO A 448 2.91 -23.99 2.14
CA PRO A 448 3.87 -24.92 1.56
C PRO A 448 3.21 -26.00 0.71
N LEU A 449 3.01 -25.73 -0.58
CA LEU A 449 2.47 -26.69 -1.55
C LEU A 449 3.61 -27.44 -2.26
N SER A 450 4.22 -28.40 -1.56
CA SER A 450 5.52 -28.98 -1.94
C SER A 450 5.48 -30.29 -2.73
N VAL A 451 4.36 -31.03 -2.71
CA VAL A 451 4.26 -32.34 -3.37
C VAL A 451 3.98 -32.17 -4.87
N PRO A 452 4.89 -32.59 -5.77
CA PRO A 452 4.66 -32.53 -7.20
C PRO A 452 3.52 -33.44 -7.64
N PHE A 453 2.76 -33.03 -8.65
CA PHE A 453 1.85 -33.95 -9.32
C PHE A 453 2.66 -34.98 -10.13
N PRO A 454 2.31 -36.27 -10.07
CA PRO A 454 3.00 -37.33 -10.79
C PRO A 454 2.87 -37.18 -12.30
N GLN A 455 1.79 -36.54 -12.77
CA GLN A 455 1.52 -36.26 -14.17
C GLN A 455 0.89 -34.88 -14.35
N ARG A 456 0.94 -34.35 -15.58
CA ARG A 456 0.24 -33.11 -15.91
C ARG A 456 -1.27 -33.32 -15.82
N VAL A 457 -1.94 -32.46 -15.05
CA VAL A 457 -3.40 -32.44 -14.94
C VAL A 457 -3.99 -32.01 -16.28
N LYS A 458 -4.79 -32.89 -16.89
CA LYS A 458 -5.56 -32.60 -18.12
C LYS A 458 -7.04 -32.37 -17.85
N ARG A 459 -7.50 -32.59 -16.61
CA ARG A 459 -8.90 -32.43 -16.22
C ARG A 459 -9.23 -30.94 -16.10
N GLU A 460 -10.31 -30.52 -16.76
CA GLU A 460 -10.90 -29.21 -16.55
C GLU A 460 -11.95 -29.30 -15.45
N TYR A 461 -11.95 -28.30 -14.57
CA TYR A 461 -12.90 -28.19 -13.46
C TYR A 461 -13.80 -27.00 -13.72
N ARG A 462 -15.10 -27.18 -13.47
CA ARG A 462 -16.10 -26.14 -13.66
C ARG A 462 -16.05 -25.16 -12.48
N LEU A 463 -15.14 -24.19 -12.56
CA LEU A 463 -14.96 -23.14 -11.56
C LEU A 463 -15.63 -21.86 -12.06
N GLU A 464 -16.66 -21.41 -11.35
CA GLU A 464 -17.49 -20.29 -11.74
C GLU A 464 -17.44 -19.17 -10.68
N GLU A 465 -17.51 -17.92 -11.13
CA GLU A 465 -17.49 -16.74 -10.24
C GLU A 465 -18.72 -16.64 -9.33
N ASP A 466 -19.83 -17.26 -9.72
CA ASP A 466 -21.08 -17.27 -8.98
C ASP A 466 -20.89 -17.64 -7.49
N LEU A 467 -20.03 -18.61 -7.19
CA LEU A 467 -19.73 -18.99 -5.79
C LEU A 467 -19.06 -17.85 -5.01
N PHE A 468 -18.17 -17.09 -5.65
CA PHE A 468 -17.54 -15.93 -5.04
C PHE A 468 -18.55 -14.79 -4.85
N ARG A 469 -19.50 -14.60 -5.78
CA ARG A 469 -20.56 -13.60 -5.62
C ARG A 469 -21.51 -13.91 -4.47
N ASP A 470 -21.85 -15.19 -4.27
CA ASP A 470 -22.63 -15.63 -3.10
C ASP A 470 -21.86 -15.41 -1.80
N PHE A 471 -20.57 -15.76 -1.82
CA PHE A 471 -19.68 -15.53 -0.69
C PHE A 471 -19.62 -14.05 -0.30
N VAL A 472 -19.47 -13.15 -1.29
CA VAL A 472 -19.47 -11.70 -1.07
C VAL A 472 -20.80 -11.25 -0.43
N PHE A 473 -21.94 -11.74 -0.92
CA PHE A 473 -23.26 -11.41 -0.36
C PHE A 473 -23.37 -11.80 1.12
N ARG A 474 -22.94 -13.02 1.47
CA ARG A 474 -22.97 -13.52 2.86
C ARG A 474 -22.01 -12.76 3.77
N LEU A 475 -20.80 -12.47 3.27
CA LEU A 475 -19.81 -11.72 4.03
C LEU A 475 -20.24 -10.26 4.27
N GLU A 476 -20.81 -9.59 3.26
CA GLU A 476 -21.38 -8.25 3.42
C GLU A 476 -22.53 -8.21 4.42
N ARG A 477 -23.36 -9.26 4.48
CA ARG A 477 -24.41 -9.39 5.50
C ARG A 477 -23.82 -9.36 6.91
N ARG A 478 -22.71 -10.07 7.13
CA ARG A 478 -21.99 -10.10 8.42
C ARG A 478 -21.38 -8.75 8.78
N PHE A 479 -20.77 -8.05 7.82
CA PHE A 479 -20.30 -6.67 8.02
C PHE A 479 -21.45 -5.72 8.38
N ARG A 480 -22.60 -5.81 7.71
CA ARG A 480 -23.80 -5.00 8.04
C ARG A 480 -24.35 -5.29 9.43
N GLN A 481 -24.24 -6.54 9.89
CA GLN A 481 -24.62 -6.98 11.23
C GLN A 481 -23.60 -6.58 12.32
N LYS A 482 -22.48 -5.94 11.93
CA LYS A 482 -21.39 -5.55 12.83
C LYS A 482 -20.82 -6.74 13.62
N GLU A 483 -20.72 -7.90 12.97
CA GLU A 483 -19.96 -9.01 13.53
C GLU A 483 -18.51 -8.58 13.79
N ILE A 484 -17.92 -9.09 14.87
CA ILE A 484 -16.54 -8.77 15.24
C ILE A 484 -15.60 -9.68 14.46
N PHE A 485 -14.69 -9.08 13.71
CA PHE A 485 -13.67 -9.79 12.94
C PHE A 485 -12.34 -9.76 13.69
N PHE A 486 -11.89 -10.91 14.18
CA PHE A 486 -10.64 -11.01 14.93
C PHE A 486 -9.43 -11.02 13.98
N PRO A 487 -8.47 -10.08 14.11
CA PRO A 487 -7.25 -10.03 13.30
C PRO A 487 -6.45 -11.34 13.32
N GLU A 488 -6.43 -12.01 14.47
CA GLU A 488 -5.69 -13.25 14.71
C GLU A 488 -6.20 -14.41 13.85
N ASP A 489 -7.45 -14.37 13.43
CA ASP A 489 -8.08 -15.39 12.58
C ASP A 489 -8.93 -14.75 11.48
N PHE A 490 -8.27 -13.92 10.68
CA PHE A 490 -8.89 -13.20 9.56
C PHE A 490 -9.55 -14.10 8.48
N LEU A 491 -9.37 -15.43 8.54
CA LEU A 491 -10.04 -16.41 7.65
C LEU A 491 -11.24 -17.10 8.28
N LYS A 492 -11.46 -16.97 9.58
CA LYS A 492 -12.60 -17.55 10.29
C LYS A 492 -13.96 -17.25 9.64
N PRO A 493 -14.29 -16.00 9.25
CA PRO A 493 -15.59 -15.70 8.65
C PRO A 493 -15.78 -16.47 7.34
N ALA A 494 -14.71 -16.65 6.57
CA ALA A 494 -14.79 -17.42 5.34
C ALA A 494 -15.09 -18.89 5.62
N ARG A 495 -14.44 -19.48 6.63
CA ARG A 495 -14.72 -20.87 7.05
C ARG A 495 -16.16 -21.03 7.54
N GLU A 496 -16.69 -20.07 8.29
CA GLU A 496 -18.07 -20.11 8.77
C GLU A 496 -19.08 -20.03 7.61
N ILE A 497 -18.82 -19.19 6.59
CA ILE A 497 -19.64 -19.17 5.37
C ILE A 497 -19.59 -20.53 4.64
N PHE A 498 -18.42 -21.18 4.59
CA PHE A 498 -18.31 -22.52 4.00
C PHE A 498 -19.05 -23.59 4.82
N LEU A 499 -19.11 -23.46 6.16
CA LEU A 499 -19.94 -24.32 6.99
C LEU A 499 -21.43 -24.13 6.69
N GLU A 500 -21.90 -22.88 6.50
CA GLU A 500 -23.27 -22.60 6.04
C GLU A 500 -23.56 -23.30 4.71
N TYR A 501 -22.61 -23.29 3.75
CA TYR A 501 -22.78 -24.03 2.50
C TYR A 501 -22.96 -25.53 2.69
N PHE A 502 -22.20 -26.14 3.61
CA PHE A 502 -22.33 -27.58 3.86
C PHE A 502 -23.69 -27.90 4.48
N GLU A 503 -24.13 -27.07 5.42
CA GLU A 503 -25.43 -27.22 6.08
C GLU A 503 -26.59 -27.05 5.09
N GLU A 504 -26.57 -26.02 4.25
CA GLU A 504 -27.63 -25.76 3.27
C GLU A 504 -27.70 -26.83 2.18
N LEU A 505 -26.55 -27.38 1.77
CA LEU A 505 -26.46 -28.40 0.74
C LEU A 505 -26.63 -29.83 1.28
N ASP A 506 -26.85 -30.01 2.59
CA ASP A 506 -26.89 -31.31 3.27
C ASP A 506 -25.66 -32.17 2.96
N LEU A 507 -24.47 -31.55 3.02
CA LEU A 507 -23.19 -32.19 2.73
C LEU A 507 -22.39 -32.44 4.00
N ASP A 508 -21.79 -33.63 4.07
CA ASP A 508 -20.73 -33.89 5.03
C ASP A 508 -19.54 -32.96 4.79
N ARG A 509 -18.85 -32.60 5.88
CA ARG A 509 -17.63 -31.79 5.82
C ARG A 509 -16.57 -32.48 4.96
N PRO A 510 -16.12 -31.86 3.85
CA PRO A 510 -15.11 -32.47 2.99
C PRO A 510 -13.75 -32.59 3.70
N ARG A 511 -12.94 -33.60 3.34
CA ARG A 511 -11.64 -33.86 3.98
C ARG A 511 -10.61 -32.72 3.83
N TRP A 512 -10.81 -31.88 2.81
CA TRP A 512 -9.99 -30.71 2.54
C TRP A 512 -10.36 -29.50 3.41
N PHE A 513 -11.48 -29.54 4.13
CA PHE A 513 -11.89 -28.46 5.03
C PHE A 513 -10.98 -28.41 6.28
N THR A 514 -10.69 -27.19 6.75
CA THR A 514 -9.85 -26.91 7.91
C THR A 514 -10.64 -26.07 8.91
N GLU A 515 -10.61 -26.44 10.19
CA GLU A 515 -11.31 -25.71 11.27
C GLU A 515 -10.47 -24.57 11.87
N GLU A 516 -9.17 -24.51 11.54
CA GLU A 516 -8.22 -23.51 12.03
C GLU A 516 -7.26 -23.12 10.90
N ARG A 517 -6.62 -21.95 11.01
CA ARG A 517 -5.63 -21.48 10.03
C ARG A 517 -4.46 -22.45 9.91
N LEU A 518 -4.05 -22.74 8.67
CA LEU A 518 -2.96 -23.68 8.41
C LEU A 518 -1.55 -23.14 8.75
N VAL A 519 -1.33 -21.81 8.73
CA VAL A 519 0.00 -21.22 8.94
C VAL A 519 0.51 -21.42 10.37
N ASP A 520 -0.38 -21.34 11.36
CA ASP A 520 -0.06 -21.59 12.76
C ASP A 520 0.41 -23.02 12.99
N LEU A 521 -0.17 -23.99 12.29
CA LEU A 521 0.20 -25.40 12.39
C LEU A 521 1.57 -25.65 11.75
N TYR A 522 1.80 -25.17 10.52
CA TYR A 522 3.01 -25.57 9.79
C TYR A 522 4.29 -24.86 10.21
N TYR A 523 4.21 -23.56 10.51
CA TYR A 523 5.37 -22.84 11.04
C TYR A 523 5.71 -23.39 12.42
N ARG A 524 4.73 -23.61 13.33
CA ARG A 524 4.98 -24.25 14.63
C ARG A 524 5.50 -25.67 14.48
N GLU A 525 4.91 -26.53 13.66
CA GLU A 525 5.36 -27.92 13.50
C GLU A 525 6.78 -28.03 12.95
N ARG A 526 7.11 -27.21 11.94
CA ARG A 526 8.46 -27.16 11.37
C ARG A 526 9.46 -26.60 12.37
N ALA A 527 9.12 -25.48 13.01
CA ALA A 527 9.92 -24.86 14.05
C ALA A 527 10.18 -25.86 15.18
N ARG A 528 9.12 -26.50 15.68
CA ARG A 528 9.17 -27.54 16.72
C ARG A 528 10.06 -28.68 16.27
N ARG A 529 9.92 -29.19 15.04
CA ARG A 529 10.76 -30.29 14.55
C ARG A 529 12.24 -29.91 14.49
N ALA A 530 12.56 -28.74 13.94
CA ALA A 530 13.94 -28.26 13.81
C ALA A 530 14.58 -28.09 15.20
N TRP A 531 13.85 -27.43 16.11
CA TRP A 531 14.31 -27.21 17.49
C TRP A 531 14.33 -28.49 18.33
N PHE A 532 13.40 -29.42 18.13
CA PHE A 532 13.40 -30.73 18.80
C PHE A 532 14.61 -31.56 18.36
N THR A 533 14.89 -31.59 17.04
CA THR A 533 16.07 -32.28 16.51
C THR A 533 17.36 -31.65 17.04
N PHE A 534 17.42 -30.31 17.05
CA PHE A 534 18.56 -29.56 17.59
C PHE A 534 18.76 -29.82 19.09
N TYR A 535 17.68 -29.76 19.88
CA TYR A 535 17.65 -30.01 21.32
C TYR A 535 18.18 -31.40 21.67
N HIS A 536 17.72 -32.44 20.97
CA HIS A 536 18.18 -33.80 21.21
C HIS A 536 19.60 -34.06 20.70
N ALA A 537 20.03 -33.41 19.62
CA ALA A 537 21.39 -33.55 19.13
C ALA A 537 22.44 -32.84 20.00
N HIS A 538 22.03 -31.84 20.80
CA HIS A 538 22.92 -30.97 21.58
C HIS A 538 22.44 -30.80 23.03
N GLN A 539 22.04 -31.88 23.69
CA GLN A 539 21.46 -31.83 25.05
C GLN A 539 22.37 -31.13 26.08
N GLU A 540 23.69 -31.20 25.89
CA GLU A 540 24.68 -30.53 26.73
C GLU A 540 24.51 -29.01 26.78
N LEU A 541 24.01 -28.39 25.70
CA LEU A 541 23.74 -26.95 25.64
C LEU A 541 22.51 -26.54 26.45
N PHE A 542 21.60 -27.49 26.71
CA PHE A 542 20.37 -27.28 27.45
C PHE A 542 20.44 -27.84 28.88
N ALA A 543 21.60 -28.35 29.31
CA ALA A 543 21.79 -28.95 30.63
C ALA A 543 21.91 -27.91 31.76
N LYS A 544 22.23 -26.66 31.43
CA LYS A 544 22.39 -25.57 32.40
C LYS A 544 21.57 -24.36 31.99
N THR A 545 20.99 -23.70 32.99
CA THR A 545 20.28 -22.42 32.80
C THR A 545 21.03 -21.28 33.47
N ILE A 546 20.88 -20.08 32.93
CA ILE A 546 21.34 -18.82 33.52
C ILE A 546 20.11 -18.11 34.09
N LYS A 547 20.23 -17.53 35.28
CA LYS A 547 19.13 -16.79 35.92
C LYS A 547 19.31 -15.29 35.75
N ILE A 548 18.35 -14.62 35.12
CA ILE A 548 18.33 -13.16 34.91
C ILE A 548 16.95 -12.66 35.34
N ASP A 549 16.90 -11.66 36.22
CA ASP A 549 15.65 -11.07 36.75
C ASP A 549 14.61 -12.10 37.23
N GLY A 550 15.09 -13.17 37.88
CA GLY A 550 14.26 -14.25 38.41
C GLY A 550 13.79 -15.28 37.39
N ARG A 551 14.08 -15.10 36.09
CA ARG A 551 13.76 -16.05 35.01
C ARG A 551 14.97 -16.87 34.60
N GLU A 552 14.72 -18.08 34.11
CA GLU A 552 15.76 -19.01 33.67
C GLU A 552 15.88 -19.03 32.14
N TYR A 553 17.11 -19.09 31.66
CA TYR A 553 17.44 -19.05 30.23
C TYR A 553 18.43 -20.13 29.83
N PHE A 554 18.25 -20.74 28.66
CA PHE A 554 19.28 -21.57 28.02
C PHE A 554 20.23 -20.69 27.21
N ASP A 555 21.53 -20.80 27.46
CA ASP A 555 22.56 -20.13 26.66
C ASP A 555 23.08 -21.08 25.58
N ILE A 556 22.61 -20.85 24.36
CA ILE A 556 23.00 -21.65 23.18
C ILE A 556 23.97 -20.89 22.28
N THR A 557 24.60 -19.83 22.79
CA THR A 557 25.53 -18.99 22.03
C THR A 557 26.68 -19.81 21.43
N ARG A 558 27.21 -20.79 22.18
CA ARG A 558 28.32 -21.66 21.74
C ARG A 558 27.97 -22.49 20.51
N ALA A 559 26.74 -23.00 20.44
CA ALA A 559 26.27 -23.78 19.28
C ALA A 559 26.41 -23.00 17.97
N PHE A 560 26.19 -21.69 18.02
CA PHE A 560 26.18 -20.83 16.85
C PHE A 560 27.53 -20.16 16.55
N LEU A 561 28.54 -20.39 17.38
CA LEU A 561 29.94 -20.02 17.09
C LEU A 561 30.64 -21.11 16.26
N GLU A 562 30.20 -22.37 16.40
CA GLU A 562 30.78 -23.54 15.73
C GLU A 562 30.10 -23.88 14.39
N HIS A 563 28.87 -23.38 14.16
CA HIS A 563 28.09 -23.60 12.94
C HIS A 563 28.10 -22.37 12.01
N SER A 564 27.88 -22.60 10.71
CA SER A 564 27.84 -21.52 9.71
C SER A 564 26.69 -20.52 9.99
N ARG A 565 26.95 -19.22 9.88
CA ARG A 565 25.97 -18.13 10.16
C ARG A 565 24.57 -18.32 9.52
N PRO A 566 24.41 -18.89 8.31
CA PRO A 566 23.08 -19.09 7.69
C PRO A 566 22.13 -20.02 8.46
N ASP A 567 22.66 -21.02 9.18
CA ASP A 567 21.85 -21.99 9.93
C ASP A 567 21.34 -21.41 11.25
N LYS A 568 22.12 -20.51 11.87
CA LYS A 568 21.78 -19.76 13.08
C LYS A 568 20.50 -18.94 12.89
N ASP A 569 20.53 -18.05 11.90
CA ASP A 569 19.42 -17.13 11.67
C ASP A 569 18.17 -17.93 11.30
N SER A 570 18.31 -19.00 10.52
CA SER A 570 17.18 -19.86 10.13
C SER A 570 16.51 -20.55 11.33
N LEU A 571 17.28 -21.12 12.27
CA LEU A 571 16.74 -21.76 13.48
C LEU A 571 16.10 -20.75 14.45
N VAL A 572 16.79 -19.66 14.78
CA VAL A 572 16.28 -18.63 15.70
C VAL A 572 15.01 -17.97 15.16
N ASN A 573 14.96 -17.74 13.85
CA ASN A 573 13.79 -17.16 13.17
C ASN A 573 12.56 -18.05 13.17
N TYR A 574 12.62 -19.29 13.69
CA TYR A 574 11.48 -20.19 13.85
C TYR A 574 10.83 -20.12 15.24
N LEU A 575 11.47 -19.49 16.22
CA LEU A 575 10.95 -19.44 17.58
C LEU A 575 9.85 -18.38 17.74
N PRO A 576 8.79 -18.67 18.52
CA PRO A 576 7.79 -17.68 18.87
C PRO A 576 8.38 -16.44 19.55
N SER A 577 7.67 -15.31 19.41
CA SER A 577 8.03 -14.07 20.09
C SER A 577 8.10 -14.29 21.60
N GLY A 578 9.20 -13.84 22.20
CA GLY A 578 9.43 -13.98 23.64
C GLY A 578 9.95 -15.34 24.11
N VAL A 579 10.24 -16.29 23.21
CA VAL A 579 11.12 -17.44 23.52
C VAL A 579 12.58 -17.05 23.41
N VAL A 580 12.94 -16.23 22.43
CA VAL A 580 14.29 -15.68 22.27
C VAL A 580 14.38 -14.35 23.00
N VAL A 581 15.40 -14.20 23.85
CA VAL A 581 15.69 -12.96 24.56
C VAL A 581 17.14 -12.58 24.23
N GLU A 582 17.32 -11.39 23.66
CA GLU A 582 18.57 -10.78 23.18
C GLU A 582 19.02 -11.04 21.72
N THR A 583 19.42 -9.94 21.07
CA THR A 583 20.09 -9.89 19.77
C THR A 583 21.28 -8.93 19.86
N LYS A 584 22.47 -9.48 20.16
CA LYS A 584 23.80 -8.82 20.06
C LYS A 584 24.93 -9.85 20.20
N GLY A 585 24.86 -10.94 19.43
CA GLY A 585 25.87 -12.00 19.42
C GLY A 585 25.60 -13.15 20.38
N VAL A 586 25.00 -12.88 21.54
CA VAL A 586 24.48 -13.86 22.50
C VAL A 586 23.08 -14.33 22.07
N VAL A 587 22.77 -15.62 22.27
CA VAL A 587 21.44 -16.18 22.01
C VAL A 587 20.95 -16.88 23.28
N LEU A 588 20.02 -16.24 23.99
CA LEU A 588 19.37 -16.80 25.17
C LEU A 588 17.93 -17.21 24.83
N LEU A 589 17.53 -18.40 25.29
CA LEU A 589 16.16 -18.88 25.17
C LEU A 589 15.51 -18.93 26.55
N ASP A 590 14.35 -18.31 26.74
CA ASP A 590 13.55 -18.45 27.96
C ASP A 590 13.21 -19.94 28.17
N ALA A 591 13.74 -20.52 29.24
CA ALA A 591 13.75 -21.97 29.43
C ALA A 591 12.34 -22.55 29.56
N GLN A 592 11.44 -21.84 30.24
CA GLN A 592 10.06 -22.27 30.44
C GLN A 592 9.28 -22.17 29.13
N ARG A 593 9.37 -21.03 28.44
CA ARG A 593 8.65 -20.83 27.17
C ARG A 593 9.17 -21.76 26.07
N PHE A 594 10.47 -22.05 26.05
CA PHE A 594 11.07 -23.00 25.12
C PHE A 594 10.63 -24.44 25.37
N LYS A 595 10.58 -24.90 26.63
CA LYS A 595 10.06 -26.23 26.99
C LYS A 595 8.59 -26.39 26.62
N ASN A 596 7.77 -25.39 26.91
CA ASN A 596 6.35 -25.35 26.52
C ASN A 596 6.21 -25.36 24.99
N PHE A 597 7.06 -24.61 24.29
CA PHE A 597 7.07 -24.59 22.83
C PHE A 597 7.36 -25.98 22.25
N LEU A 598 8.27 -26.77 22.82
CA LEU A 598 8.60 -28.12 22.37
C LEU A 598 7.72 -29.25 22.96
N ASP A 599 6.72 -28.91 23.78
CA ASP A 599 5.90 -29.86 24.56
C ASP A 599 6.77 -30.83 25.42
N LEU A 600 7.90 -30.35 25.96
CA LEU A 600 8.84 -31.17 26.75
C LEU A 600 8.37 -31.46 28.18
N GLU A 601 7.32 -30.80 28.67
CA GLU A 601 6.76 -31.07 30.01
C GLU A 601 6.06 -32.45 30.10
N ASP A 602 5.71 -33.06 28.96
CA ASP A 602 5.20 -34.42 28.86
C ASP A 602 6.05 -35.19 27.82
N GLU A 603 7.25 -35.62 28.23
CA GLU A 603 8.24 -36.31 27.38
C GLU A 603 7.64 -37.48 26.59
N LYS A 604 6.65 -38.19 27.15
CA LYS A 604 5.95 -39.30 26.49
C LYS A 604 5.05 -38.81 25.35
N LYS A 605 4.40 -37.65 25.46
CA LYS A 605 3.63 -37.04 24.36
C LYS A 605 4.55 -36.47 23.27
N GLY A 606 5.61 -35.75 23.64
CA GLY A 606 6.58 -35.20 22.69
C GLY A 606 7.25 -36.29 21.84
N PHE A 607 7.70 -37.37 22.49
CA PHE A 607 8.33 -38.51 21.81
C PHE A 607 7.32 -39.32 20.94
N ARG A 608 6.08 -39.50 21.40
CA ARG A 608 5.00 -40.16 20.61
C ARG A 608 4.55 -39.33 19.41
N TRP A 609 4.57 -38.00 19.51
CA TRP A 609 4.33 -37.10 18.38
C TRP A 609 5.46 -37.20 17.35
N TRP A 610 6.72 -37.14 17.78
CA TRP A 610 7.90 -37.27 16.91
C TRP A 610 7.99 -38.62 16.20
N LYS A 611 7.72 -39.72 16.91
CA LYS A 611 7.73 -41.09 16.34
C LYS A 611 6.64 -41.29 15.28
N ARG A 612 5.46 -40.68 15.47
CA ARG A 612 4.37 -40.68 14.47
C ARG A 612 4.71 -39.82 13.24
N LEU A 613 5.44 -38.72 13.43
CA LEU A 613 5.83 -37.81 12.35
C LEU A 613 6.98 -38.37 11.49
N THR A 614 7.92 -39.11 12.09
CA THR A 614 9.05 -39.75 11.40
C THR A 614 8.66 -41.03 10.67
N GLN A 615 7.75 -41.85 11.23
CA GLN A 615 7.23 -43.05 10.56
C GLN A 615 6.43 -42.75 9.27
N ARG A 616 5.78 -41.58 9.18
CA ARG A 616 5.09 -41.12 7.96
C ARG A 616 6.03 -40.73 6.81
N LEU A 617 7.33 -40.59 7.05
CA LEU A 617 8.33 -40.22 6.04
C LEU A 617 9.22 -41.40 5.63
N SER A 618 9.29 -42.46 6.43
CA SER A 618 10.05 -43.69 6.12
C SER A 618 9.22 -44.79 5.45
N SER A 619 7.93 -44.53 5.20
CA SER A 619 7.02 -45.40 4.44
C SER A 619 6.41 -44.71 3.21
N GLY A 620 7.03 -43.63 2.74
CA GLY A 620 6.70 -42.92 1.48
C GLY A 620 7.84 -43.04 0.47
#